data_AF-A0A7K4BKM6-F1
#
_entry.id   AF-A0A7K4BKM6-F1
#
_cell.length_a   1.000
_cell.length_b   1.000
_cell.length_c   1.000
_cell.angle_alpha   90.00
_cell.angle_beta   90.00
_cell.angle_gamma   90.00
#
_symmetry.space_group_name_H-M   'P 1'
#
loop_
_entity.id
_entity.type
_entity.pdbx_description
1 polymer ?
#
loop_
_entity_poly.entity_id
_entity_poly.type
_entity_poly.pdbx_seq_one_letter_code
_entity_poly.pdbx_strand_id
1 'polypeptide(L)'
;MVQGCCYLCKPRETEQRAMETMKAKMFTLDAILEEDPTLGGFTAFFKQFPNIITEGETEEEAIQNLLNALHDVFVYKTERKTHWSSANGM
;
A
#
# COMPACT_ATOMS: atom_id res chain seq x y z
N MET A 1 47.97 29.36 -22.26
CA MET A 1 46.79 30.05 -21.68
C MET A 1 45.57 29.36 -22.26
N VAL A 2 44.97 28.44 -21.50
CA VAL A 2 43.65 28.54 -20.82
C VAL A 2 42.48 28.96 -21.73
N GLN A 3 41.39 28.20 -21.56
CA GLN A 3 39.97 28.47 -21.89
C GLN A 3 39.54 28.12 -23.32
N GLY A 4 38.45 27.40 -23.54
CA GLY A 4 37.47 26.89 -22.59
C GLY A 4 36.22 26.35 -23.30
N CYS A 5 35.64 25.34 -22.64
CA CYS A 5 34.23 24.94 -22.64
C CYS A 5 33.54 24.54 -23.95
N CYS A 6 33.35 23.22 -24.03
CA CYS A 6 32.23 22.48 -24.58
C CYS A 6 30.92 23.28 -24.71
N TYR A 7 30.46 23.47 -25.94
CA TYR A 7 29.05 23.64 -26.24
C TYR A 7 28.62 22.41 -27.05
N LEU A 8 27.44 21.87 -26.72
CA LEU A 8 26.76 20.71 -27.33
C LEU A 8 26.95 19.37 -26.60
N CYS A 9 26.40 19.30 -25.39
CA CYS A 9 25.36 18.31 -25.07
C CYS A 9 24.80 18.65 -23.68
N LYS A 10 23.83 19.57 -23.61
CA LYS A 10 22.97 19.61 -22.42
C LYS A 10 21.89 18.55 -22.64
N PRO A 11 21.81 17.48 -21.83
CA PRO A 11 20.62 16.65 -21.83
C PRO A 11 19.44 17.55 -21.43
N ARG A 12 18.35 17.46 -22.19
CA ARG A 12 17.14 18.25 -22.00
C ARG A 12 16.59 18.01 -20.59
N GLU A 13 16.43 19.09 -19.84
CA GLU A 13 15.84 19.16 -18.49
C GLU A 13 14.34 18.75 -18.45
N THR A 14 13.81 18.11 -19.50
CA THR A 14 12.41 17.69 -19.64
C THR A 14 12.12 16.26 -19.20
N GLU A 15 13.13 15.41 -18.99
CA GLU A 15 12.89 14.01 -18.55
C GLU A 15 12.83 13.85 -17.02
N GLN A 16 13.35 14.83 -16.25
CA GLN A 16 13.42 14.73 -14.79
C GLN A 16 12.13 15.12 -14.05
N ARG A 17 11.11 15.63 -14.75
CA ARG A 17 9.86 16.10 -14.11
C ARG A 17 8.68 15.12 -14.13
N ALA A 18 8.86 13.91 -14.68
CA ALA A 18 7.80 12.90 -14.77
C ALA A 18 7.95 11.71 -13.80
N MET A 19 9.02 11.66 -12.99
CA MET A 19 9.28 10.55 -12.06
C MET A 19 9.33 10.97 -10.58
N GLU A 20 9.23 12.26 -10.25
CA GLU A 20 9.26 12.71 -8.84
C GLU A 20 7.92 12.56 -8.11
N THR A 21 6.83 12.23 -8.80
CA THR A 21 5.53 11.98 -8.18
C THR A 21 5.35 10.50 -7.87
N MET A 22 5.32 10.23 -6.56
CA MET A 22 5.12 8.94 -5.90
C MET A 22 6.40 8.15 -5.63
N LYS A 23 7.26 8.76 -4.82
CA LYS A 23 7.99 8.06 -3.76
C LYS A 23 6.97 7.37 -2.84
N ALA A 24 6.26 6.36 -3.34
CA ALA A 24 5.49 5.44 -2.54
C ALA A 24 6.52 4.82 -1.60
N LYS A 25 6.55 5.28 -0.34
CA LYS A 25 7.30 4.59 0.71
C LYS A 25 6.84 3.15 0.62
N MET A 26 7.75 2.25 0.23
CA MET A 26 7.48 0.82 0.20
C MET A 26 7.10 0.44 1.62
N PHE A 27 5.80 0.25 1.84
CA PHE A 27 5.27 -0.19 3.11
C PHE A 27 5.34 -1.71 3.10
N THR A 28 6.18 -2.27 3.97
CA THR A 28 6.22 -3.70 4.24
C THR A 28 5.25 -3.99 5.37
N LEU A 29 4.42 -5.02 5.20
CA LEU A 29 3.52 -5.53 6.23
C LEU A 29 3.97 -6.93 6.63
N ASP A 30 4.02 -7.18 7.92
CA ASP A 30 4.43 -8.49 8.45
C ASP A 30 3.16 -9.27 8.73
N ALA A 31 2.88 -10.26 7.89
CA ALA A 31 1.81 -11.22 8.11
C ALA A 31 2.28 -12.30 9.08
N ILE A 32 1.42 -12.64 10.05
CA ILE A 32 1.59 -13.76 10.97
C ILE A 32 0.52 -14.78 10.61
N LEU A 33 0.94 -16.04 10.50
CA LEU A 33 0.09 -17.18 10.22
C LEU A 33 0.17 -18.14 11.40
N GLU A 34 -0.98 -18.53 11.93
CA GLU A 34 -1.10 -19.45 13.06
C GLU A 34 -2.04 -20.60 12.66
N GLU A 35 -1.54 -21.82 12.70
CA GLU A 35 -2.33 -23.03 12.42
C GLU A 35 -3.12 -23.43 13.68
N ASP A 36 -4.41 -23.75 13.53
CA ASP A 36 -5.20 -24.29 14.64
C ASP A 36 -5.03 -25.82 14.72
N PRO A 37 -4.34 -26.36 15.76
CA PRO A 37 -4.08 -27.79 15.88
C PRO A 37 -5.32 -28.62 16.21
N THR A 38 -6.45 -27.98 16.54
CA THR A 38 -7.67 -28.62 17.05
C THR A 38 -8.71 -28.80 15.96
N LEU A 39 -8.94 -27.75 15.16
CA LEU A 39 -9.94 -27.73 14.09
C LEU A 39 -9.33 -27.94 12.71
N GLY A 40 -8.01 -27.76 12.58
CA GLY A 40 -7.36 -27.57 11.29
C GLY A 40 -7.63 -26.17 10.72
N GLY A 41 -6.80 -25.75 9.77
CA GLY A 41 -6.89 -24.43 9.15
C GLY A 41 -5.94 -23.40 9.75
N PHE A 42 -5.98 -22.19 9.19
CA PHE A 42 -5.02 -21.14 9.41
C PHE A 42 -5.72 -19.82 9.75
N THR A 43 -5.23 -19.17 10.80
CA THR A 43 -5.55 -17.79 11.15
C THR A 43 -4.43 -16.88 10.67
N ALA A 44 -4.76 -15.83 9.93
CA ALA A 44 -3.83 -14.86 9.38
C ALA A 44 -4.14 -13.44 9.87
N PHE A 45 -3.12 -12.69 10.25
CA PHE A 45 -3.26 -11.28 10.65
C PHE A 45 -1.97 -10.49 10.44
N PHE A 46 -2.06 -9.17 10.35
CA PHE A 46 -0.88 -8.30 10.27
C PHE A 46 -0.42 -7.87 11.66
N LYS A 47 0.89 -7.94 11.93
CA LYS A 47 1.47 -7.43 13.18
C LYS A 47 1.18 -5.94 13.41
N GLN A 48 1.14 -5.17 12.32
CA GLN A 48 0.84 -3.74 12.32
C GLN A 48 -0.65 -3.45 12.57
N PHE A 49 -1.53 -4.39 12.23
CA PHE A 49 -2.99 -4.24 12.29
C PHE A 49 -3.63 -5.48 12.92
N PRO A 50 -3.51 -5.65 14.25
CA PRO A 50 -4.05 -6.83 14.95
C PRO A 50 -5.58 -6.93 14.89
N ASN A 51 -6.26 -5.86 14.42
CA ASN A 51 -7.70 -5.82 14.28
C ASN A 51 -8.19 -6.41 12.94
N ILE A 52 -7.27 -6.74 12.03
CA ILE A 52 -7.60 -7.41 10.77
C ILE A 52 -7.15 -8.85 10.91
N ILE A 53 -8.12 -9.73 11.16
CA ILE A 53 -7.92 -11.15 11.38
C ILE A 53 -8.79 -11.87 10.36
N THR A 54 -8.22 -12.87 9.70
CA THR A 54 -8.92 -13.72 8.74
C THR A 54 -8.55 -15.16 8.95
N GLU A 55 -9.45 -16.06 8.58
CA GLU A 55 -9.27 -17.50 8.68
C GLU A 55 -9.35 -18.11 7.27
N GLY A 56 -8.76 -19.28 7.09
CA GLY A 56 -8.83 -20.08 5.86
C GLY A 56 -8.50 -21.54 6.14
N GLU A 57 -8.97 -22.45 5.29
CA GLU A 57 -8.66 -23.87 5.44
C GLU A 57 -7.21 -24.18 5.04
N THR A 58 -6.65 -23.37 4.13
CA THR A 58 -5.24 -23.44 3.73
C THR A 58 -4.51 -22.12 3.99
N GLU A 59 -3.18 -22.19 4.01
CA GLU A 59 -2.31 -21.02 4.15
C GLU A 59 -2.59 -19.97 3.06
N GLU A 60 -2.71 -20.42 1.81
CA GLU A 60 -2.96 -19.53 0.67
C GLU A 60 -4.31 -18.83 0.78
N GLU A 61 -5.34 -19.55 1.22
CA GLU A 61 -6.67 -19.00 1.42
C GLU A 61 -6.68 -17.94 2.53
N ALA A 62 -6.05 -18.25 3.67
CA ALA A 62 -5.97 -17.32 4.80
C ALA A 62 -5.23 -16.02 4.41
N ILE A 63 -4.16 -16.12 3.61
CA ILE A 63 -3.43 -14.96 3.07
C ILE A 63 -4.29 -14.16 2.09
N GLN A 64 -4.98 -14.83 1.16
CA GLN A 64 -5.83 -14.16 0.18
C GLN A 64 -6.98 -13.40 0.87
N ASN A 65 -7.58 -14.00 1.90
CA ASN A 65 -8.60 -13.37 2.72
C ASN A 65 -8.03 -12.15 3.46
N LEU A 66 -6.82 -12.26 4.02
CA LEU A 66 -6.15 -11.17 4.72
C LEU A 66 -5.90 -9.95 3.80
N LEU A 67 -5.48 -10.21 2.55
CA LEU A 67 -5.27 -9.16 1.54
C LEU A 67 -6.57 -8.49 1.12
N ASN A 68 -7.65 -9.27 0.95
CA ASN A 68 -8.98 -8.74 0.63
C ASN A 68 -9.50 -7.85 1.77
N ALA A 69 -9.39 -8.31 3.01
CA ALA A 69 -9.80 -7.52 4.19
C ALA A 69 -9.00 -6.22 4.30
N LEU A 70 -7.70 -6.25 4.01
CA LEU A 70 -6.88 -5.06 3.96
C LEU A 70 -7.37 -4.07 2.89
N HIS A 71 -7.65 -4.56 1.68
CA HIS A 71 -8.19 -3.75 0.60
C HIS A 71 -9.50 -3.06 1.00
N ASP A 72 -10.44 -3.81 1.59
CA ASP A 72 -11.73 -3.28 2.02
C ASP A 72 -11.59 -2.17 3.06
N VAL A 73 -10.66 -2.32 4.01
CA VAL A 73 -10.35 -1.28 5.01
C VAL A 73 -9.82 -0.01 4.35
N PHE A 74 -8.99 -0.13 3.31
CA PHE A 74 -8.48 1.02 2.56
C PHE A 74 -9.55 1.69 1.71
N VAL A 75 -10.40 0.92 1.03
CA VAL A 75 -11.53 1.43 0.24
C VAL A 75 -12.49 2.21 1.15
N TYR A 76 -12.90 1.62 2.27
CA TYR A 76 -13.81 2.26 3.23
C TYR A 76 -13.27 3.60 3.77
N LYS A 77 -11.95 3.68 4.03
CA LYS A 77 -11.31 4.94 4.46
C LYS A 77 -11.32 6.01 3.38
N THR A 78 -11.31 5.62 2.12
CA THR A 78 -11.29 6.53 0.97
C THR A 78 -12.68 7.11 0.72
N GLU A 79 -13.72 6.30 0.84
CA GLU A 79 -15.12 6.70 0.63
C GLU A 79 -15.66 7.63 1.73
N ARG A 80 -15.20 7.50 2.99
CA ARG A 80 -15.63 8.44 4.04
C ARG A 80 -15.10 9.85 3.86
N LYS A 81 -13.99 10.06 3.14
CA LYS A 81 -13.48 11.41 2.86
C LYS A 81 -14.36 12.19 1.89
N THR A 82 -15.12 11.52 1.03
CA THR A 82 -15.95 12.17 0.02
C THR A 82 -17.35 12.52 0.52
N HIS A 83 -17.76 12.05 1.72
CA HIS A 83 -19.14 12.22 2.21
C HIS A 83 -19.35 13.35 3.25
N TRP A 84 -18.34 14.14 3.65
CA TRP A 84 -18.50 15.23 4.65
C TRP A 84 -18.47 16.66 4.07
N SER A 85 -18.54 16.86 2.75
CA SER A 85 -18.42 18.21 2.16
C SER A 85 -19.76 18.88 1.78
N SER A 86 -20.92 18.26 2.04
CA SER A 86 -22.21 18.78 1.52
C SER A 86 -23.26 19.13 2.58
N ALA A 87 -22.93 19.14 3.87
CA ALA A 87 -23.92 19.35 4.94
C ALA A 87 -23.69 20.61 5.81
N ASN A 88 -23.02 21.65 5.31
CA ASN A 88 -23.00 22.97 5.97
C ASN A 88 -22.96 24.08 4.92
N GLY A 89 -24.15 24.57 4.55
CA GLY A 89 -24.33 25.65 3.59
C GLY A 89 -25.81 26.05 3.50
N MET A 90 -26.38 26.48 4.62
CA MET A 90 -27.59 27.30 4.68
C MET A 90 -27.31 28.49 5.58
#